data_AF-A0A5J4TC23-F1
#
_entry.id   AF-A0A5J4TC23-F1
#
_cell.length_a   1.000
_cell.length_b   1.000
_cell.length_c   1.000
_cell.angle_alpha   90.00
_cell.angle_beta   90.00
_cell.angle_gamma   90.00
#
_symmetry.space_group_name_H-M   'P 1'
#
loop_
_entity.id
_entity.type
_entity.pdbx_description
1 polymer ?
#
loop_
_entity_poly.entity_id
_entity_poly.type
_entity_poly.pdbx_seq_one_letter_code
_entity_poly.pdbx_strand_id
1 'polypeptide(L)'
;MNKNKNKLKNKRNKPVNIIIGYHQTSAQTARSIINTGFRVGAGGIAGGGIHFAQTKEDTQWKAHQKGVNLQCDVDVGSCKIMYQLDPQLTGEELKRQGFDSAYFPANYMNINLNLPEFVIYNPYRVKHIQYAQYA
;
A
#
# COMPACT_ATOMS: atom_id res chain seq x y z
N MET A 1 21.04 -3.63 -45.18
CA MET A 1 20.85 -4.56 -44.04
C MET A 1 20.34 -3.79 -42.83
N ASN A 2 19.17 -4.16 -42.34
CA ASN A 2 18.32 -3.34 -41.47
C ASN A 2 18.67 -3.56 -39.97
N LYS A 3 19.36 -2.61 -39.32
CA LYS A 3 19.80 -2.69 -37.91
C LYS A 3 18.70 -2.34 -36.88
N ASN A 4 17.44 -2.68 -37.15
CA ASN A 4 16.31 -2.19 -36.33
C ASN A 4 15.36 -3.28 -35.82
N LYS A 5 15.88 -4.45 -35.44
CA LYS A 5 15.05 -5.56 -34.94
C LYS A 5 15.60 -6.24 -33.69
N ASN A 6 15.89 -5.53 -32.60
CA ASN A 6 16.05 -6.17 -31.27
C ASN A 6 16.01 -5.21 -30.07
N LYS A 7 14.94 -4.42 -29.95
CA LYS A 7 14.64 -3.74 -28.67
C LYS A 7 13.13 -3.56 -28.43
N LEU A 8 12.33 -4.55 -28.77
CA LEU A 8 11.03 -4.73 -28.12
C LEU A 8 11.28 -5.38 -26.76
N LYS A 9 11.87 -4.60 -25.83
CA LYS A 9 11.76 -4.93 -24.41
C LYS A 9 10.28 -4.94 -24.13
N ASN A 10 9.79 -6.10 -23.72
CA ASN A 10 8.40 -6.35 -23.34
C ASN A 10 8.03 -5.41 -22.18
N LYS A 11 7.71 -4.14 -22.49
CA LYS A 11 7.10 -3.18 -21.58
C LYS A 11 5.71 -3.73 -21.34
N ARG A 12 5.54 -4.55 -20.30
CA ARG A 12 4.19 -4.72 -19.74
C ARG A 12 3.66 -3.31 -19.53
N ASN A 13 2.57 -2.94 -20.19
CA ASN A 13 1.75 -1.83 -19.73
C ASN A 13 1.35 -2.22 -18.30
N LYS A 14 2.09 -1.73 -17.30
CA LYS A 14 1.81 -2.08 -15.91
C LYS A 14 0.40 -1.56 -15.64
N PRO A 15 -0.56 -2.43 -15.31
CA PRO A 15 -1.91 -1.96 -15.01
C PRO A 15 -1.78 -0.98 -13.83
N VAL A 16 -2.17 0.26 -14.07
CA VAL A 16 -2.41 1.21 -12.98
C VAL A 16 -3.74 0.80 -12.38
N ASN A 17 -3.73 0.47 -11.10
CA ASN A 17 -4.93 0.08 -10.37
C ASN A 17 -5.04 0.96 -9.13
N ILE A 18 -5.82 2.04 -9.24
CA ILE A 18 -5.96 3.02 -8.17
C ILE A 18 -7.11 2.61 -7.25
N ILE A 19 -6.81 2.53 -5.95
CA ILE A 19 -7.82 2.44 -4.89
C ILE A 19 -7.71 3.66 -3.98
N ILE A 20 -8.81 3.96 -3.27
CA ILE A 20 -8.78 4.88 -2.13
C ILE A 20 -8.33 4.09 -0.91
N GLY A 21 -7.25 4.53 -0.28
CA GLY A 21 -6.70 3.96 0.94
C GLY A 21 -6.66 4.98 2.07
N TYR A 22 -6.83 4.52 3.30
CA TYR A 22 -6.77 5.35 4.50
C TYR A 22 -5.56 4.98 5.37
N HIS A 23 -4.89 5.99 5.88
CA HIS A 23 -3.75 5.84 6.78
C HIS A 23 -3.89 6.79 7.97
N GLN A 24 -3.99 6.24 9.18
CA GLN A 24 -4.04 7.03 10.39
C GLN A 24 -2.65 7.24 10.97
N THR A 25 -2.35 8.47 11.38
CA THR A 25 -1.08 8.83 12.00
C THR A 25 -1.21 10.10 12.85
N SER A 26 -0.12 10.55 13.47
CA SER A 26 -0.11 11.81 14.22
C SER A 26 -0.27 13.01 13.28
N ALA A 27 -0.79 14.15 13.79
CA ALA A 27 -0.92 15.37 12.99
C ALA A 27 0.43 15.88 12.44
N GLN A 28 1.51 15.70 13.21
CA GLN A 28 2.86 16.07 12.78
C GLN A 28 3.35 15.18 11.64
N THR A 29 3.19 13.86 11.78
CA THR A 29 3.55 12.88 10.74
C THR A 29 2.74 13.14 9.48
N ALA A 30 1.43 13.40 9.60
CA ALA A 30 0.56 13.70 8.47
C ALA A 30 1.03 14.94 7.68
N ARG A 31 1.39 16.03 8.37
CA ARG A 31 1.98 17.21 7.71
C ARG A 31 3.26 16.87 6.96
N SER A 32 4.13 16.05 7.56
CA SER A 32 5.34 15.59 6.87
C SER A 32 5.01 14.76 5.63
N ILE A 33 4.09 13.81 5.74
CA ILE A 33 3.70 12.93 4.62
C ILE A 33 3.11 13.74 3.47
N ILE A 34 2.26 14.73 3.75
CA ILE A 34 1.69 15.60 2.71
C ILE A 34 2.79 16.38 1.99
N ASN A 35 3.77 16.90 2.74
CA ASN A 35 4.84 17.73 2.17
C ASN A 35 5.90 16.92 1.42
N THR A 36 6.22 15.70 1.88
CA THR A 36 7.38 14.93 1.40
C THR A 36 7.02 13.59 0.76
N GLY A 37 5.75 13.19 0.79
CA GLY A 37 5.31 11.83 0.49
C GLY A 37 5.57 10.85 1.64
N PHE A 38 5.07 9.63 1.46
CA PHE A 38 5.28 8.53 2.39
C PHE A 38 6.72 8.00 2.38
N ARG A 39 7.10 7.34 3.47
CA ARG A 39 8.28 6.47 3.57
C ARG A 39 7.81 5.09 3.99
N VAL A 40 8.53 4.06 3.56
CA VAL A 40 8.28 2.68 4.02
C VAL A 40 8.48 2.57 5.52
N GLY A 41 7.69 1.71 6.17
CA GLY A 41 7.78 1.45 7.60
C GLY A 41 8.92 0.49 7.94
N ALA A 42 9.00 0.11 9.23
CA ALA A 42 10.00 -0.84 9.73
C ALA A 42 9.43 -2.25 9.99
N GLY A 43 8.11 -2.44 9.93
CA GLY A 43 7.46 -3.73 10.20
C GLY A 43 5.94 -3.66 10.05
N GLY A 44 5.27 -4.76 10.40
CA GLY A 44 3.82 -4.94 10.30
C GLY A 44 3.47 -6.38 9.92
N ILE A 45 2.19 -6.62 9.63
CA ILE A 45 1.67 -7.95 9.25
C ILE A 45 2.28 -8.50 7.96
N ALA A 46 2.86 -7.61 7.15
CA ALA A 46 3.55 -7.89 5.90
C ALA A 46 4.87 -7.10 5.84
N GLY A 47 5.62 -7.08 6.94
CA GLY A 47 6.89 -6.35 7.01
C GLY A 47 6.76 -4.83 6.81
N GLY A 48 7.88 -4.20 6.45
CA GLY A 48 8.09 -2.75 6.44
C GLY A 48 7.38 -1.97 5.32
N GLY A 49 6.21 -2.39 4.86
CA GLY A 49 5.44 -1.62 3.88
C GLY A 49 4.72 -0.41 4.47
N ILE A 50 4.05 0.35 3.60
CA ILE A 50 3.05 1.36 3.96
C ILE A 50 1.69 0.68 3.94
N HIS A 51 1.02 0.67 5.08
CA HIS A 51 -0.24 -0.03 5.29
C HIS A 51 -1.43 0.91 5.12
N PHE A 52 -2.40 0.50 4.30
CA PHE A 52 -3.62 1.25 4.02
C PHE A 52 -4.85 0.40 4.32
N ALA A 53 -5.76 0.96 5.11
CA ALA A 53 -7.10 0.40 5.29
C ALA A 53 -8.04 0.84 4.15
N GLN A 54 -9.12 0.11 3.92
CA GLN A 54 -10.12 0.49 2.91
C GLN A 54 -11.13 1.53 3.41
N THR A 55 -11.37 1.61 4.71
CA THR A 55 -12.23 2.62 5.32
C THR A 55 -11.45 3.44 6.36
N LYS A 56 -11.98 4.61 6.71
CA LYS A 56 -11.40 5.46 7.75
C LYS A 56 -11.55 4.82 9.12
N GLU A 57 -12.67 4.16 9.37
CA GLU A 57 -13.04 3.50 10.61
C GLU A 57 -12.07 2.35 10.91
N ASP A 58 -11.67 1.61 9.87
CA ASP A 58 -10.77 0.47 9.97
C ASP A 58 -9.38 0.84 10.48
N THR A 59 -8.95 2.09 10.25
CA THR A 59 -7.66 2.58 10.74
C THR A 59 -7.57 2.63 12.26
N GLN A 60 -8.71 2.76 12.96
CA GLN A 60 -8.76 2.83 14.43
C GLN A 60 -8.21 1.57 15.09
N TRP A 61 -8.27 0.43 14.42
CA TRP A 61 -7.77 -0.83 14.94
C TRP A 61 -6.38 -1.19 14.44
N LYS A 62 -5.95 -0.60 13.31
CA LYS A 62 -4.70 -0.97 12.61
C LYS A 62 -3.53 -0.03 12.89
N ALA A 63 -3.78 1.25 13.12
CA ALA A 63 -2.69 2.23 13.16
C ALA A 63 -1.92 2.23 14.49
N HIS A 64 -0.59 2.22 14.40
CA HIS A 64 0.33 2.36 15.54
C HIS A 64 0.31 3.76 16.16
N GLN A 65 0.01 4.79 15.37
CA GLN A 65 -0.15 6.17 15.85
C GLN A 65 -1.58 6.65 15.56
N LYS A 66 -2.19 7.30 16.55
CA LYS A 66 -3.55 7.86 16.45
C LYS A 66 -3.50 9.38 16.26
N GLY A 67 -4.59 9.94 15.76
CA GLY A 67 -4.74 11.36 15.51
C GLY A 67 -5.60 11.62 14.29
N VAL A 68 -4.97 11.93 13.18
CA VAL A 68 -5.63 12.29 11.93
C VAL A 68 -5.60 11.14 10.93
N ASN A 69 -6.56 11.15 10.01
CA ASN A 69 -6.61 10.22 8.89
C ASN A 69 -6.20 10.92 7.60
N LEU A 70 -5.35 10.27 6.82
CA LEU A 70 -5.05 10.63 5.45
C LEU A 70 -5.87 9.73 4.51
N GLN A 71 -6.50 10.33 3.51
CA GLN A 71 -7.09 9.63 2.38
C GLN A 71 -6.10 9.73 1.21
N CYS A 72 -5.83 8.60 0.56
CA CYS A 72 -4.82 8.51 -0.48
C CYS A 72 -5.33 7.78 -1.72
N ASP A 73 -4.95 8.26 -2.89
CA ASP A 73 -5.05 7.48 -4.13
C ASP A 73 -3.82 6.59 -4.25
N VAL A 74 -4.00 5.27 -4.24
CA VAL A 74 -2.92 4.30 -4.15
C VAL A 74 -2.93 3.38 -5.36
N ASP A 75 -1.86 3.39 -6.15
CA ASP A 75 -1.63 2.45 -7.26
C ASP A 75 -1.13 1.10 -6.76
N VAL A 76 -2.05 0.18 -6.52
CA VAL A 76 -1.75 -1.15 -6.00
C VAL A 76 -1.15 -2.09 -7.06
N GLY A 77 -1.27 -1.76 -8.35
CA GLY A 77 -0.77 -2.60 -9.45
C GLY A 77 -1.26 -4.05 -9.35
N SER A 78 -0.35 -5.01 -9.59
CA SER A 78 -0.62 -6.43 -9.36
C SER A 78 -0.46 -6.79 -7.88
N CYS A 79 -1.56 -7.16 -7.21
CA CYS A 79 -1.55 -7.51 -5.80
C CYS A 79 -1.31 -9.00 -5.59
N LYS A 80 -0.39 -9.35 -4.69
CA LYS A 80 -0.34 -10.69 -4.10
C LYS A 80 -1.45 -10.80 -3.06
N ILE A 81 -2.37 -11.75 -3.24
CA ILE A 81 -3.35 -12.07 -2.20
C ILE A 81 -2.63 -12.84 -1.10
N MET A 82 -2.70 -12.32 0.12
CA MET A 82 -2.06 -12.89 1.30
C MET A 82 -3.07 -13.72 2.07
N TYR A 83 -2.66 -14.93 2.44
CA TYR A 83 -3.48 -15.88 3.20
C TYR A 83 -2.93 -16.14 4.61
N GLN A 84 -1.75 -15.60 4.92
CA GLN A 84 -1.09 -15.67 6.22
C GLN A 84 -0.26 -14.40 6.45
N LEU A 85 0.02 -14.11 7.72
CA LEU A 85 0.95 -13.03 8.09
C LEU A 85 2.36 -13.39 7.60
N ASP A 86 3.08 -12.39 7.11
CA ASP A 86 4.47 -12.52 6.73
C ASP A 86 5.26 -11.27 7.16
N PRO A 87 5.63 -11.15 8.45
CA PRO A 87 6.33 -9.98 8.96
C PRO A 87 7.71 -9.74 8.33
N GLN A 88 8.24 -10.70 7.56
CA GLN A 88 9.53 -10.61 6.86
C GLN A 88 9.38 -10.28 5.37
N LEU A 89 8.14 -10.10 4.88
CA LEU A 89 7.90 -9.77 3.49
C LEU A 89 8.57 -8.44 3.10
N THR A 90 9.22 -8.45 1.94
CA THR A 90 9.89 -7.26 1.38
C THR A 90 9.34 -6.93 -0.01
N GLY A 91 9.47 -5.67 -0.41
CA GLY A 91 9.11 -5.23 -1.75
C GLY A 91 9.93 -5.90 -2.86
N GLU A 92 11.18 -6.26 -2.58
CA GLU A 92 12.03 -6.98 -3.54
C GLU A 92 11.54 -8.40 -3.79
N GLU A 93 11.12 -9.10 -2.72
CA GLU A 93 10.55 -10.44 -2.83
C GLU A 93 9.24 -10.43 -3.62
N LEU A 94 8.31 -9.51 -3.34
CA LEU A 94 7.10 -9.35 -4.14
C LEU A 94 7.40 -9.09 -5.61
N LYS A 95 8.38 -8.21 -5.88
CA LYS A 95 8.78 -7.90 -7.25
C LYS A 95 9.36 -9.11 -7.97
N ARG A 96 10.16 -9.95 -7.29
CA ARG A 96 10.66 -11.24 -7.84
C ARG A 96 9.51 -12.19 -8.17
N GLN A 97 8.48 -12.22 -7.33
CA GLN A 97 7.26 -13.01 -7.54
C GLN A 97 6.33 -12.40 -8.61
N GLY A 98 6.63 -11.21 -9.12
CA GLY A 98 5.87 -10.54 -10.18
C GLY A 98 4.75 -9.63 -9.69
N PHE A 99 4.69 -9.35 -8.38
CA PHE A 99 3.70 -8.49 -7.75
C PHE A 99 4.27 -7.11 -7.40
N ASP A 100 3.37 -6.15 -7.26
CA ASP A 100 3.67 -4.76 -6.92
C ASP A 100 3.30 -4.40 -5.47
N SER A 101 2.36 -5.12 -4.89
CA SER A 101 1.82 -4.90 -3.54
C SER A 101 1.30 -6.21 -2.93
N ALA A 102 0.94 -6.17 -1.65
CA ALA A 102 0.24 -7.24 -0.97
C ALA A 102 -1.17 -6.79 -0.57
N TYR A 103 -2.13 -7.71 -0.58
CA TYR A 103 -3.51 -7.48 -0.19
C TYR A 103 -4.00 -8.57 0.77
N PHE A 104 -4.57 -8.15 1.89
CA PHE A 104 -5.22 -9.01 2.87
C PHE A 104 -6.74 -8.84 2.75
N PRO A 105 -7.50 -9.87 2.32
CA PRO A 105 -8.95 -9.79 2.20
C PRO A 105 -9.68 -9.85 3.55
N ALA A 106 -10.92 -9.34 3.57
CA ALA A 106 -11.83 -9.49 4.73
C ALA A 106 -12.11 -10.97 5.06
N ASN A 107 -12.52 -11.24 6.30
CA ASN A 107 -12.97 -12.55 6.80
C ASN A 107 -11.94 -13.69 6.71
N TYR A 108 -10.66 -13.39 6.49
CA TYR A 108 -9.63 -14.43 6.30
C TYR A 108 -8.73 -14.66 7.52
N MET A 109 -8.98 -14.00 8.67
CA MET A 109 -8.05 -14.07 9.81
C MET A 109 -8.61 -14.67 11.11
N ASN A 110 -9.85 -15.17 11.19
CA ASN A 110 -10.44 -15.74 12.43
C ASN A 110 -10.28 -14.84 13.69
N ILE A 111 -9.98 -13.55 13.49
CA ILE A 111 -9.97 -12.49 14.48
C ILE A 111 -11.15 -11.58 14.16
N ASN A 112 -11.78 -11.00 15.17
CA ASN A 112 -12.89 -10.03 15.07
C ASN A 112 -12.45 -8.68 14.42
N LEU A 113 -11.60 -8.75 13.40
CA LEU A 113 -10.97 -7.66 12.69
C LEU A 113 -11.15 -7.94 11.19
N ASN A 114 -12.40 -7.82 10.74
CA ASN A 114 -12.88 -8.05 9.37
C ASN A 114 -12.42 -6.97 8.36
N LEU A 115 -11.20 -6.45 8.49
CA LEU A 115 -10.83 -5.19 7.86
C LEU A 115 -9.74 -5.40 6.81
N PRO A 116 -10.07 -5.34 5.51
CA PRO A 116 -9.11 -5.50 4.43
C PRO A 116 -7.97 -4.49 4.48
N GLU A 117 -6.81 -4.88 3.98
CA GLU A 117 -5.60 -4.07 4.08
C GLU A 117 -4.68 -4.25 2.88
N PHE A 118 -4.17 -3.13 2.37
CA PHE A 118 -3.17 -3.09 1.31
C PHE A 118 -1.81 -2.68 1.88
N VAL A 119 -0.75 -3.32 1.41
CA VAL A 119 0.62 -3.04 1.84
C VAL A 119 1.49 -2.69 0.63
N ILE A 120 2.05 -1.48 0.66
CA ILE A 120 2.77 -0.86 -0.46
C ILE A 120 4.25 -0.68 -0.09
N TYR A 121 5.14 -1.15 -0.96
CA TYR A 121 6.60 -1.11 -0.71
C TYR A 121 7.33 -0.08 -1.57
N ASN A 122 6.63 0.58 -2.49
CA ASN A 122 7.15 1.69 -3.27
C ASN A 122 6.31 2.94 -2.99
N PRO A 123 6.81 3.93 -2.22
CA PRO A 123 6.06 5.13 -1.86
C PRO A 123 5.55 5.93 -3.08
N TYR A 124 6.23 5.87 -4.22
CA TYR A 124 5.79 6.54 -5.45
C TYR A 124 4.50 5.96 -6.06
N ARG A 125 3.99 4.87 -5.51
CA ARG A 125 2.66 4.32 -5.84
C ARG A 125 1.52 5.08 -5.15
N VAL A 126 1.81 5.87 -4.12
CA VAL A 126 0.84 6.80 -3.53
C VAL A 126 0.80 8.06 -4.40
N LYS A 127 -0.31 8.32 -5.07
CA LYS A 127 -0.44 9.32 -6.14
C LYS A 127 -0.98 10.66 -5.66
N HIS A 128 -1.89 10.60 -4.70
CA HIS A 128 -2.50 11.78 -4.10
C HIS A 128 -2.71 11.51 -2.61
N ILE A 129 -2.54 12.54 -1.79
CA ILE A 129 -2.60 12.46 -0.33
C ILE A 129 -3.33 13.71 0.15
N GLN A 130 -4.41 13.52 0.91
CA GLN A 130 -5.15 14.61 1.53
C GLN A 130 -5.61 14.22 2.93
N TYR A 131 -5.94 15.21 3.75
CA TYR A 131 -6.64 14.93 5.00
C TYR A 131 -8.02 14.32 4.68
N ALA A 132 -8.34 13.21 5.33
CA ALA A 132 -9.68 12.64 5.25
C ALA A 132 -10.64 13.61 5.94
N GLN A 133 -11.67 14.08 5.23
CA GLN A 133 -12.68 14.95 5.82
C GLN A 133 -13.43 14.21 6.94
N TYR A 134 -13.85 14.96 7.96
CA TYR A 134 -14.80 14.47 8.95
C TYR A 134 -16.17 14.92 8.48
N ALA A 135 -17.04 13.96 8.16
CA ALA A 135 -18.46 14.21 8.00
C ALA A 135 -19.08 14.44 9.39
#